data_AF-A0A2X2KEN4-F1
#
_entry.id   AF-A0A2X2KEN4-F1
#
_cell.length_a   1.000
_cell.length_b   1.000
_cell.length_c   1.000
_cell.angle_alpha   90.00
_cell.angle_beta   90.00
_cell.angle_gamma   90.00
#
_symmetry.space_group_name_H-M   'P 1'
#
loop_
_entity.id
_entity.type
_entity.pdbx_description
1 polymer ?
#
loop_
_entity_poly.entity_id
_entity_poly.type
_entity_poly.pdbx_seq_one_letter_code
_entity_poly.pdbx_strand_id
1 'polypeptide(L)'
;MSEASVGKDTMTGHWEIMGLNIMQPFKVYPNGFPEELIQQIEEMTGRKVVANKPASGTQIIDEWGEHQMKTGDLIVYTSADPVLQIAAHEDIIPLEELYDICEKVRELTKDPKYLIGRIIARPYVGEPGNFTRTSNRHDYALKPFGKTVLDHLKDGGYDVIAIGKINDIYDGEGVTEAVRTKSNMDGMDQLMKIVKKDFTGISFLNLVDFDALYGHRRDKPGYAQAIKDFDDRLPELFSNLKEDDLVIITADHGNDPTAPGTDHTREYIPVIMYSPKFKGGHALESDTTFSSIGATIADNFNVTLPEFGKSYLKELK
;
A
#
# COMPACT_ATOMS: atom_id res chain seq x y z
N MET A 1 -4.22 18.61 3.15
CA MET A 1 -3.92 18.75 1.70
C MET A 1 -5.02 18.07 0.90
N SER A 2 -5.31 18.50 -0.32
CA SER A 2 -6.14 17.72 -1.25
C SER A 2 -5.28 16.90 -2.19
N GLU A 3 -5.81 15.75 -2.61
CA GLU A 3 -5.19 14.86 -3.59
C GLU A 3 -5.39 15.42 -5.01
N ALA A 4 -4.33 15.53 -5.80
CA ALA A 4 -4.36 15.99 -7.19
C ALA A 4 -4.64 14.84 -8.17
N SER A 5 -4.12 13.65 -7.87
CA SER A 5 -4.26 12.44 -8.67
C SER A 5 -5.71 11.98 -8.74
N VAL A 6 -6.10 11.27 -9.80
CA VAL A 6 -7.51 10.92 -10.04
C VAL A 6 -7.99 9.70 -9.24
N GLY A 7 -7.07 8.86 -8.75
CA GLY A 7 -7.35 7.72 -7.88
C GLY A 7 -7.42 8.12 -6.41
N LYS A 8 -8.01 7.27 -5.58
CA LYS A 8 -8.13 7.42 -4.10
C LYS A 8 -7.66 6.15 -3.37
N ASP A 9 -6.86 5.35 -4.07
CA ASP A 9 -6.29 4.11 -3.56
C ASP A 9 -4.92 4.39 -2.93
N THR A 10 -4.46 3.45 -2.10
CA THR A 10 -3.20 3.57 -1.35
C THR A 10 -1.98 3.85 -2.22
N MET A 11 -1.89 3.23 -3.41
CA MET A 11 -0.73 3.42 -4.29
C MET A 11 -0.74 4.84 -4.85
N THR A 12 -1.89 5.31 -5.36
CA THR A 12 -2.04 6.68 -5.86
C THR A 12 -1.66 7.71 -4.80
N GLY A 13 -2.23 7.63 -3.60
CA GLY A 13 -1.97 8.61 -2.53
C GLY A 13 -0.51 8.62 -2.09
N HIS A 14 0.10 7.46 -1.89
CA HIS A 14 1.51 7.36 -1.53
C HIS A 14 2.44 7.86 -2.65
N TRP A 15 2.22 7.44 -3.88
CA TRP A 15 3.02 7.88 -5.03
C TRP A 15 2.93 9.39 -5.21
N GLU A 16 1.76 9.98 -4.95
CA GLU A 16 1.60 11.44 -4.95
C GLU A 16 2.38 12.10 -3.81
N ILE A 17 2.31 11.56 -2.58
CA ILE A 17 3.11 12.04 -1.43
C ILE A 17 4.60 12.12 -1.79
N MET A 18 5.12 11.15 -2.55
CA MET A 18 6.52 11.08 -2.99
C MET A 18 6.80 11.70 -4.36
N GLY A 19 5.92 12.59 -4.83
CA GLY A 19 6.23 13.53 -5.90
C GLY A 19 5.69 13.20 -7.29
N LEU A 20 4.85 12.17 -7.43
CA LEU A 20 4.20 11.83 -8.71
C LEU A 20 2.80 12.45 -8.82
N ASN A 21 2.23 12.45 -10.02
CA ASN A 21 0.82 12.79 -10.24
C ASN A 21 0.17 11.71 -11.12
N ILE A 22 -0.77 10.97 -10.55
CA ILE A 22 -1.33 9.76 -11.17
C ILE A 22 -2.67 10.11 -11.80
N MET A 23 -2.65 10.27 -13.13
CA MET A 23 -3.83 10.66 -13.93
C MET A 23 -4.62 9.46 -14.47
N GLN A 24 -4.19 8.23 -14.17
CA GLN A 24 -4.89 7.00 -14.53
C GLN A 24 -5.21 6.23 -13.24
N PRO A 25 -6.49 6.09 -12.84
CA PRO A 25 -6.84 5.44 -11.58
C PRO A 25 -6.70 3.93 -11.71
N PHE A 26 -6.28 3.28 -10.63
CA PHE A 26 -6.42 1.84 -10.50
C PHE A 26 -7.90 1.44 -10.45
N LYS A 27 -8.22 0.28 -11.02
CA LYS A 27 -9.59 -0.22 -11.12
C LYS A 27 -9.90 -1.22 -10.00
N VAL A 28 -11.07 -1.05 -9.41
CA VAL A 28 -11.69 -2.01 -8.48
C VAL A 28 -12.80 -2.77 -9.19
N TYR A 29 -13.07 -4.00 -8.74
CA TYR A 29 -13.93 -4.95 -9.45
C TYR A 29 -15.02 -5.54 -8.53
N PRO A 30 -15.98 -4.73 -8.03
CA PRO A 30 -16.98 -5.17 -7.06
C PRO A 30 -17.94 -6.26 -7.58
N ASN A 31 -17.99 -6.45 -8.91
CA ASN A 31 -18.80 -7.48 -9.57
C ASN A 31 -17.93 -8.53 -10.29
N GLY A 32 -16.65 -8.65 -9.90
CA GLY A 32 -15.69 -9.48 -10.62
C GLY A 32 -15.04 -8.77 -11.81
N PHE A 33 -14.05 -9.42 -12.39
CA PHE A 33 -13.33 -8.97 -13.57
C PHE A 33 -14.17 -9.12 -14.84
N PRO A 34 -13.97 -8.26 -15.86
CA PRO A 34 -14.66 -8.39 -17.13
C PRO A 34 -14.37 -9.75 -17.79
N GLU A 35 -15.39 -10.32 -18.41
CA GLU A 35 -15.33 -11.61 -19.12
C GLU A 35 -14.16 -11.67 -20.11
N GLU A 36 -13.87 -10.57 -20.80
CA GLU A 36 -12.75 -10.49 -21.74
C GLU A 36 -11.38 -10.65 -21.05
N LEU A 37 -11.18 -10.09 -19.85
CA LEU A 37 -9.95 -10.30 -19.09
C LEU A 37 -9.84 -11.77 -18.67
N ILE A 38 -10.96 -12.36 -18.23
CA ILE A 38 -11.02 -13.77 -17.84
C ILE A 38 -10.63 -14.66 -19.02
N GLN A 39 -11.21 -14.45 -20.20
CA GLN A 39 -10.89 -15.20 -21.41
C GLN A 39 -9.41 -15.09 -21.80
N GLN A 40 -8.82 -13.89 -21.72
CA GLN A 40 -7.39 -13.70 -21.98
C GLN A 40 -6.52 -14.47 -20.98
N ILE A 41 -6.90 -14.52 -19.70
CA ILE A 41 -6.22 -15.34 -18.68
C ILE A 41 -6.34 -16.82 -19.03
N GLU A 42 -7.53 -17.30 -19.40
CA GLU A 42 -7.73 -18.70 -19.77
C GLU A 42 -6.93 -19.11 -21.00
N GLU A 43 -6.93 -18.28 -22.05
CA GLU A 43 -6.18 -18.53 -23.29
C GLU A 43 -4.67 -18.60 -23.06
N MET A 44 -4.15 -17.68 -22.24
CA MET A 44 -2.73 -17.56 -21.95
C MET A 44 -2.21 -18.67 -21.02
N THR A 45 -3.06 -19.17 -20.11
CA THR A 45 -2.68 -20.17 -19.11
C THR A 45 -3.07 -21.59 -19.50
N GLY A 46 -4.02 -21.75 -20.43
CA GLY A 46 -4.61 -23.04 -20.79
C GLY A 46 -5.52 -23.64 -19.70
N ARG A 47 -5.86 -22.88 -18.66
CA ARG A 47 -6.69 -23.31 -17.52
C ARG A 47 -7.98 -22.48 -17.47
N LYS A 48 -9.10 -23.08 -17.07
CA LYS A 48 -10.33 -22.31 -16.87
C LYS A 48 -10.25 -21.48 -15.60
N VAL A 49 -11.02 -20.40 -15.54
CA VAL A 49 -11.12 -19.54 -14.37
C VAL A 49 -12.48 -19.71 -13.71
N VAL A 50 -12.48 -19.82 -12.37
CA VAL A 50 -13.69 -19.95 -11.55
C VAL A 50 -13.78 -18.85 -10.49
N ALA A 51 -14.94 -18.77 -9.83
CA ALA A 51 -15.34 -17.76 -8.85
C ALA A 51 -15.57 -16.33 -9.41
N ASN A 52 -14.52 -15.67 -9.89
CA ASN A 52 -14.52 -14.30 -10.42
C ASN A 52 -15.43 -13.31 -9.65
N LYS A 53 -15.20 -13.15 -8.35
CA LYS A 53 -15.99 -12.26 -7.48
C LYS A 53 -15.15 -11.70 -6.32
N PRO A 54 -15.60 -10.63 -5.63
CA PRO A 54 -14.99 -10.23 -4.37
C PRO A 54 -15.24 -11.31 -3.30
N ALA A 55 -14.18 -11.72 -2.60
CA ALA A 55 -14.30 -12.71 -1.53
C ALA A 55 -13.11 -12.65 -0.56
N SER A 56 -13.31 -13.15 0.67
CA SER A 56 -12.18 -13.46 1.55
C SER A 56 -11.44 -14.70 1.04
N GLY A 57 -10.11 -14.73 1.21
CA GLY A 57 -9.30 -15.86 0.75
C GLY A 57 -9.67 -17.20 1.39
N THR A 58 -10.10 -17.19 2.66
CA THR A 58 -10.59 -18.40 3.33
C THR A 58 -11.89 -18.89 2.70
N GLN A 59 -12.88 -17.99 2.59
CA GLN A 59 -14.19 -18.33 2.03
C GLN A 59 -14.10 -18.85 0.59
N ILE A 60 -13.29 -18.22 -0.27
CA ILE A 60 -13.23 -18.61 -1.68
C ILE A 60 -12.55 -19.96 -1.87
N ILE A 61 -11.56 -20.30 -1.03
CA ILE A 61 -10.89 -21.60 -1.05
C ILE A 61 -11.82 -22.67 -0.47
N ASP A 62 -12.58 -22.37 0.57
CA ASP A 62 -13.58 -23.31 1.10
C ASP A 62 -14.68 -23.61 0.07
N GLU A 63 -15.10 -22.62 -0.72
CA GLU A 63 -16.15 -22.75 -1.75
C GLU A 63 -15.66 -23.47 -3.01
N TRP A 64 -14.45 -23.16 -3.49
CA TRP A 64 -13.94 -23.61 -4.80
C TRP A 64 -12.76 -24.57 -4.75
N GLY A 65 -12.18 -24.82 -3.58
CA GLY A 65 -10.95 -25.60 -3.45
C GLY A 65 -11.10 -27.05 -3.93
N GLU A 66 -12.20 -27.72 -3.56
CA GLU A 66 -12.46 -29.08 -4.03
C GLU A 66 -12.63 -29.15 -5.56
N HIS A 67 -13.30 -28.16 -6.16
CA HIS A 67 -13.43 -28.05 -7.62
C HIS A 67 -12.05 -27.87 -8.26
N GLN A 68 -11.28 -26.90 -7.77
CA GLN A 68 -9.96 -26.58 -8.30
C GLN A 68 -9.01 -27.77 -8.25
N MET A 69 -9.05 -28.56 -7.18
CA MET A 69 -8.22 -29.77 -7.09
C MET A 69 -8.59 -30.84 -8.12
N LYS A 70 -9.88 -30.94 -8.47
CA LYS A 70 -10.36 -31.95 -9.44
C LYS A 70 -10.10 -31.54 -10.89
N THR A 71 -10.17 -30.26 -11.20
CA THR A 71 -10.11 -29.76 -12.58
C THR A 71 -8.77 -29.14 -12.96
N GLY A 72 -8.03 -28.61 -11.99
CA GLY A 72 -6.86 -27.78 -12.24
C GLY A 72 -7.19 -26.36 -12.72
N ASP A 73 -8.43 -25.90 -12.54
CA ASP A 73 -8.84 -24.53 -12.87
C ASP A 73 -8.15 -23.50 -11.93
N LEU A 74 -8.19 -22.23 -12.29
CA LEU A 74 -7.68 -21.13 -11.47
C LEU A 74 -8.82 -20.52 -10.67
N ILE A 75 -8.69 -20.43 -9.35
CA ILE A 75 -9.61 -19.65 -8.52
C ILE A 75 -9.16 -18.19 -8.59
N VAL A 76 -9.88 -17.36 -9.35
CA VAL A 76 -9.58 -15.94 -9.48
C VAL A 76 -10.61 -15.12 -8.70
N TYR A 77 -10.13 -14.23 -7.85
CA TYR A 77 -10.99 -13.40 -7.00
C TYR A 77 -10.34 -12.04 -6.69
N THR A 78 -11.12 -11.12 -6.12
CA THR A 78 -10.68 -9.76 -5.78
C THR A 78 -11.09 -9.36 -4.36
N SER A 79 -10.75 -8.15 -3.93
CA SER A 79 -11.19 -7.53 -2.66
C SER A 79 -11.84 -6.16 -2.94
N ALA A 80 -11.93 -5.31 -1.90
CA ALA A 80 -12.29 -3.90 -2.08
C ALA A 80 -11.16 -3.10 -2.75
N ASP A 81 -9.92 -3.59 -2.67
CA ASP A 81 -8.73 -2.98 -3.25
C ASP A 81 -8.59 -3.33 -4.74
N PRO A 82 -7.80 -2.54 -5.51
CA PRO A 82 -7.47 -2.85 -6.90
C PRO A 82 -6.48 -4.03 -6.99
N VAL A 83 -6.93 -5.24 -6.66
CA VAL A 83 -6.12 -6.46 -6.66
C VAL A 83 -6.78 -7.59 -7.44
N LEU A 84 -5.96 -8.46 -8.02
CA LEU A 84 -6.38 -9.75 -8.58
C LEU A 84 -5.60 -10.85 -7.88
N GLN A 85 -6.32 -11.80 -7.30
CA GLN A 85 -5.76 -12.88 -6.50
C GLN A 85 -6.02 -14.21 -7.22
N ILE A 86 -4.99 -15.05 -7.32
CA ILE A 86 -5.05 -16.36 -7.97
C ILE A 86 -4.72 -17.41 -6.93
N ALA A 87 -5.72 -18.20 -6.52
CA ALA A 87 -5.54 -19.31 -5.59
C ALA A 87 -5.47 -20.64 -6.32
N ALA A 88 -4.52 -21.47 -5.90
CA ALA A 88 -4.32 -22.81 -6.43
C ALA A 88 -3.68 -23.74 -5.40
N HIS A 89 -4.11 -25.00 -5.38
CA HIS A 89 -3.54 -26.03 -4.51
C HIS A 89 -2.14 -26.40 -4.99
N GLU A 90 -1.14 -26.41 -4.10
CA GLU A 90 0.28 -26.59 -4.47
C GLU A 90 0.56 -27.96 -5.13
N ASP A 91 -0.15 -29.01 -4.74
CA ASP A 91 -0.02 -30.35 -5.36
C ASP A 91 -0.65 -30.46 -6.77
N ILE A 92 -1.44 -29.47 -7.18
CA ILE A 92 -2.20 -29.48 -8.44
C ILE A 92 -1.60 -28.49 -9.44
N ILE A 93 -1.24 -27.29 -8.96
CA ILE A 93 -0.51 -26.28 -9.72
C ILE A 93 0.74 -25.95 -8.90
N PRO A 94 1.91 -26.47 -9.31
CA PRO A 94 3.17 -26.21 -8.62
C PRO A 94 3.44 -24.71 -8.49
N LEU A 95 4.15 -24.31 -7.43
CA LEU A 95 4.43 -22.90 -7.14
C LEU A 95 5.07 -22.15 -8.31
N GLU A 96 6.05 -22.75 -8.98
CA GLU A 96 6.71 -22.13 -10.14
C GLU A 96 5.71 -21.82 -11.27
N GLU A 97 4.76 -22.71 -11.52
CA GLU A 97 3.70 -22.49 -12.50
C GLU A 97 2.73 -21.39 -12.04
N LEU A 98 2.30 -21.41 -10.77
CA LEU A 98 1.43 -20.36 -10.22
C LEU A 98 2.09 -18.98 -10.30
N TYR A 99 3.40 -18.90 -10.08
CA TYR A 99 4.17 -17.67 -10.17
C TYR A 99 4.29 -17.17 -11.61
N ASP A 100 4.64 -18.04 -12.57
CA ASP A 100 4.65 -17.71 -14.00
C ASP A 100 3.27 -17.23 -14.48
N ILE A 101 2.19 -17.86 -14.04
CA ILE A 101 0.82 -17.41 -14.31
C ILE A 101 0.60 -15.98 -13.77
N CYS A 102 0.94 -15.73 -12.51
CA CYS A 102 0.74 -14.41 -11.91
C CYS A 102 1.56 -13.32 -12.58
N GLU A 103 2.79 -13.61 -13.01
CA GLU A 103 3.65 -12.68 -13.75
C GLU A 103 3.06 -12.33 -15.11
N LYS A 104 2.60 -13.33 -15.85
CA LYS A 104 1.90 -13.12 -17.14
C LYS A 104 0.62 -12.30 -16.98
N VAL A 105 -0.18 -12.59 -15.94
CA VAL A 105 -1.38 -11.81 -15.62
C VAL A 105 -1.01 -10.39 -15.20
N ARG A 106 0.12 -10.19 -14.52
CA ARG A 106 0.62 -8.86 -14.17
C ARG A 106 0.93 -8.05 -15.43
N GLU A 107 1.62 -8.60 -16.41
CA GLU A 107 1.89 -7.91 -17.68
C GLU A 107 0.59 -7.51 -18.40
N LEU A 108 -0.38 -8.40 -18.45
CA LEU A 108 -1.68 -8.14 -19.08
C LEU A 108 -2.44 -6.98 -18.41
N THR A 109 -2.37 -6.92 -17.08
CA THR A 109 -3.13 -5.98 -16.26
C THR A 109 -2.44 -4.63 -16.08
N LYS A 110 -1.32 -4.39 -16.80
CA LYS A 110 -0.73 -3.05 -16.96
C LYS A 110 -1.51 -2.18 -17.93
N ASP A 111 -2.33 -2.80 -18.80
CA ASP A 111 -3.17 -2.07 -19.72
C ASP A 111 -4.15 -1.16 -18.94
N PRO A 112 -4.26 0.15 -19.26
CA PRO A 112 -5.23 1.07 -18.66
C PRO A 112 -6.68 0.53 -18.66
N LYS A 113 -7.04 -0.36 -19.59
CA LYS A 113 -8.31 -1.07 -19.64
C LYS A 113 -8.54 -1.95 -18.39
N TYR A 114 -7.49 -2.53 -17.82
CA TYR A 114 -7.54 -3.44 -16.68
C TYR A 114 -6.61 -3.03 -15.53
N LEU A 115 -6.21 -1.75 -15.44
CA LEU A 115 -5.14 -1.31 -14.56
C LEU A 115 -5.38 -1.71 -13.09
N ILE A 116 -4.73 -2.79 -12.68
CA ILE A 116 -4.83 -3.39 -11.34
C ILE A 116 -3.55 -3.06 -10.58
N GLY A 117 -3.64 -2.69 -9.31
CA GLY A 117 -2.48 -2.30 -8.51
C GLY A 117 -1.55 -3.49 -8.22
N ARG A 118 -2.13 -4.67 -7.91
CA ARG A 118 -1.35 -5.84 -7.53
C ARG A 118 -1.98 -7.17 -7.95
N ILE A 119 -1.15 -8.09 -8.46
CA ILE A 119 -1.51 -9.50 -8.63
C ILE A 119 -0.94 -10.31 -7.46
N ILE A 120 -1.71 -11.21 -6.87
CA ILE A 120 -1.29 -11.96 -5.68
C ILE A 120 -1.47 -13.46 -5.89
N ALA A 121 -0.36 -14.19 -5.85
CA ALA A 121 -0.36 -15.65 -5.77
C ALA A 121 -0.83 -16.08 -4.37
N ARG A 122 -1.84 -16.95 -4.33
CA ARG A 122 -2.47 -17.47 -3.11
C ARG A 122 -2.41 -19.00 -3.07
N PRO A 123 -1.21 -19.58 -2.98
CA PRO A 123 -1.09 -21.02 -2.85
C PRO A 123 -1.72 -21.51 -1.54
N TYR A 124 -2.29 -22.71 -1.60
CA TYR A 124 -2.88 -23.37 -0.44
C TYR A 124 -2.65 -24.89 -0.49
N VAL A 125 -2.82 -25.53 0.66
CA VAL A 125 -2.68 -26.98 0.85
C VAL A 125 -3.85 -27.50 1.68
N GLY A 126 -4.01 -28.83 1.73
CA GLY A 126 -4.97 -29.51 2.58
C GLY A 126 -5.98 -30.32 1.77
N GLU A 127 -7.15 -30.55 2.35
CA GLU A 127 -8.21 -31.36 1.75
C GLU A 127 -9.57 -30.65 1.89
N PRO A 128 -10.59 -31.03 1.11
CA PRO A 128 -11.93 -30.44 1.22
C PRO A 128 -12.43 -30.40 2.68
N GLY A 129 -12.76 -29.19 3.15
CA GLY A 129 -13.18 -28.92 4.53
C GLY A 129 -12.05 -28.58 5.51
N ASN A 130 -10.78 -28.66 5.09
CA ASN A 130 -9.61 -28.29 5.89
C ASN A 130 -8.46 -27.74 5.02
N PHE A 131 -8.73 -26.68 4.26
CA PHE A 131 -7.72 -25.98 3.47
C PHE A 131 -6.98 -24.92 4.28
N THR A 132 -5.69 -24.75 3.99
CA THR A 132 -4.83 -23.73 4.62
C THR A 132 -3.98 -23.03 3.57
N ARG A 133 -4.04 -21.70 3.54
CA ARG A 133 -3.14 -20.89 2.72
C ARG A 133 -1.71 -20.99 3.25
N THR A 134 -0.74 -21.12 2.35
CA THR A 134 0.66 -21.25 2.74
C THR A 134 1.36 -19.89 2.86
N SER A 135 2.58 -19.92 3.40
CA SER A 135 3.47 -18.75 3.40
C SER A 135 4.10 -18.46 2.04
N ASN A 136 3.88 -19.31 1.03
CA ASN A 136 4.44 -19.17 -0.33
C ASN A 136 3.70 -18.11 -1.17
N ARG A 137 2.97 -17.21 -0.51
CA ARG A 137 2.36 -16.04 -1.13
C ARG A 137 3.44 -15.22 -1.85
N HIS A 138 3.15 -14.81 -3.07
CA HIS A 138 3.96 -13.85 -3.82
C HIS A 138 3.08 -12.74 -4.39
N ASP A 139 3.59 -11.52 -4.39
CA ASP A 139 2.86 -10.32 -4.80
C ASP A 139 3.61 -9.65 -5.95
N TYR A 140 2.87 -9.31 -7.01
CA TYR A 140 3.38 -8.64 -8.20
C TYR A 140 2.75 -7.25 -8.27
N ALA A 141 3.45 -6.26 -7.71
CA ALA A 141 3.01 -4.87 -7.69
C ALA A 141 3.41 -4.14 -8.99
N LEU A 142 2.79 -2.99 -9.23
CA LEU A 142 3.33 -2.04 -10.20
C LEU A 142 4.40 -1.19 -9.53
N LYS A 143 5.48 -0.92 -10.28
CA LYS A 143 6.40 0.15 -9.94
C LYS A 143 5.70 1.50 -10.09
N PRO A 144 6.07 2.51 -9.29
CA PRO A 144 5.67 3.89 -9.52
C PRO A 144 5.90 4.30 -10.99
N PHE A 145 4.99 5.11 -11.56
CA PHE A 145 5.05 5.53 -12.97
C PHE A 145 6.11 6.60 -13.28
N GLY A 146 7.17 6.66 -12.48
CA GLY A 146 8.26 7.61 -12.56
C GLY A 146 9.19 7.46 -11.36
N LYS A 147 10.36 8.08 -11.41
CA LYS A 147 11.23 8.19 -10.24
C LYS A 147 10.54 9.04 -9.17
N THR A 148 10.53 8.52 -7.95
CA THR A 148 9.98 9.18 -6.78
C THR A 148 11.08 9.94 -6.02
N VAL A 149 10.69 10.74 -5.04
CA VAL A 149 11.66 11.35 -4.11
C VAL A 149 12.48 10.29 -3.36
N LEU A 150 11.94 9.09 -3.12
CA LEU A 150 12.69 7.97 -2.52
C LEU A 150 13.88 7.56 -3.40
N ASP A 151 13.67 7.49 -4.72
CA ASP A 151 14.74 7.19 -5.68
C ASP A 151 15.83 8.26 -5.65
N HIS A 152 15.44 9.53 -5.59
CA HIS A 152 16.38 10.64 -5.53
C HIS A 152 17.19 10.68 -4.23
N LEU A 153 16.59 10.31 -3.09
CA LEU A 153 17.31 10.16 -1.82
C LEU A 153 18.34 9.04 -1.90
N LYS A 154 17.93 7.86 -2.36
CA LYS A 154 18.81 6.71 -2.53
C LYS A 154 19.97 6.99 -3.50
N ASP A 155 19.67 7.57 -4.66
CA ASP A 155 20.69 7.97 -5.64
C ASP A 155 21.64 9.03 -5.06
N GLY A 156 21.16 9.86 -4.13
CA GLY A 156 21.95 10.84 -3.37
C GLY A 156 22.79 10.24 -2.23
N GLY A 157 22.71 8.93 -1.99
CA GLY A 157 23.43 8.25 -0.92
C GLY A 157 22.80 8.36 0.47
N TYR A 158 21.54 8.78 0.56
CA TYR A 158 20.79 8.85 1.81
C TYR A 158 20.10 7.53 2.15
N ASP A 159 19.88 7.29 3.44
CA ASP A 159 19.12 6.15 3.92
C ASP A 159 17.62 6.32 3.61
N VAL A 160 16.99 5.28 3.08
CA VAL A 160 15.54 5.21 2.86
C VAL A 160 15.02 3.94 3.52
N ILE A 161 14.60 4.09 4.77
CA ILE A 161 14.16 3.01 5.64
C ILE A 161 12.64 2.91 5.57
N ALA A 162 12.14 1.88 4.86
CA ALA A 162 10.72 1.61 4.71
C ALA A 162 10.21 0.70 5.84
N ILE A 163 9.19 1.13 6.57
CA ILE A 163 8.59 0.37 7.68
C ILE A 163 7.13 0.02 7.34
N GLY A 164 6.77 -1.24 7.54
CA GLY A 164 5.45 -1.77 7.26
C GLY A 164 5.23 -1.98 5.76
N LYS A 165 4.18 -1.38 5.21
CA LYS A 165 3.75 -1.59 3.81
C LYS A 165 4.48 -0.72 2.79
N ILE A 166 5.31 0.23 3.22
CA ILE A 166 5.99 1.18 2.32
C ILE A 166 6.77 0.47 1.22
N ASN A 167 7.63 -0.51 1.54
CA ASN A 167 8.40 -1.24 0.51
C ASN A 167 7.49 -1.90 -0.53
N ASP A 168 6.38 -2.50 -0.10
CA ASP A 168 5.42 -3.15 -0.99
C ASP A 168 4.69 -2.13 -1.88
N ILE A 169 4.38 -0.93 -1.37
CA ILE A 169 3.65 0.15 -2.07
C ILE A 169 4.51 0.76 -3.20
N TYR A 170 5.81 0.88 -2.98
CA TYR A 170 6.76 1.42 -3.97
C TYR A 170 7.50 0.33 -4.77
N ASP A 171 7.12 -0.95 -4.61
CA ASP A 171 7.81 -2.09 -5.24
C ASP A 171 9.34 -2.09 -5.01
N GLY A 172 9.76 -1.62 -3.84
CA GLY A 172 11.17 -1.47 -3.46
C GLY A 172 11.95 -0.33 -4.15
N GLU A 173 11.31 0.45 -5.03
CA GLU A 173 11.93 1.63 -5.65
C GLU A 173 12.35 2.64 -4.57
N GLY A 174 13.56 3.18 -4.69
CA GLY A 174 14.15 4.08 -3.70
C GLY A 174 14.48 3.48 -2.33
N VAL A 175 14.07 2.26 -2.00
CA VAL A 175 14.29 1.68 -0.65
C VAL A 175 15.73 1.19 -0.47
N THR A 176 16.34 1.47 0.69
CA THR A 176 17.66 0.95 1.11
C THR A 176 17.55 -0.12 2.19
N GLU A 177 16.55 -0.01 3.07
CA GLU A 177 16.25 -0.97 4.14
C GLU A 177 14.72 -1.13 4.27
N ALA A 178 14.25 -2.36 4.46
CA ALA A 178 12.82 -2.66 4.62
C ALA A 178 12.57 -3.45 5.91
N VAL A 179 11.66 -2.96 6.75
CA VAL A 179 11.26 -3.58 8.02
C VAL A 179 9.77 -3.93 7.96
N ARG A 180 9.44 -5.22 8.05
CA ARG A 180 8.04 -5.69 8.05
C ARG A 180 7.40 -5.51 9.43
N THR A 181 6.09 -5.27 9.44
CA THR A 181 5.29 -5.11 10.66
C THR A 181 4.07 -6.03 10.64
N LYS A 182 3.52 -6.33 11.81
CA LYS A 182 2.33 -7.19 12.00
C LYS A 182 1.06 -6.44 12.42
N SER A 183 1.21 -5.25 12.98
CA SER A 183 0.13 -4.38 13.45
C SER A 183 0.64 -2.95 13.60
N ASN A 184 -0.27 -2.02 13.89
CA ASN A 184 0.09 -0.63 14.17
C ASN A 184 1.04 -0.49 15.37
N MET A 185 0.81 -1.24 16.45
CA MET A 185 1.68 -1.20 17.63
C MET A 185 3.09 -1.74 17.33
N ASP A 186 3.20 -2.83 16.58
CA ASP A 186 4.51 -3.31 16.11
C ASP A 186 5.17 -2.29 15.18
N GLY A 187 4.40 -1.60 14.33
CA GLY A 187 4.92 -0.49 13.50
C GLY A 187 5.54 0.63 14.33
N MET A 188 4.88 1.05 15.41
CA MET A 188 5.44 2.02 16.36
C MET A 188 6.68 1.46 17.06
N ASP A 189 6.70 0.17 17.43
CA ASP A 189 7.89 -0.45 18.03
C ASP A 189 9.08 -0.49 17.07
N GLN A 190 8.86 -0.76 15.79
CA GLN A 190 9.92 -0.72 14.77
C GLN A 190 10.40 0.71 14.54
N LEU A 191 9.49 1.70 14.47
CA LEU A 191 9.86 3.10 14.37
C LEU A 191 10.77 3.53 15.53
N MET A 192 10.44 3.14 16.77
CA MET A 192 11.26 3.46 17.94
C MET A 192 12.66 2.83 17.90
N LYS A 193 12.85 1.69 17.22
CA LYS A 193 14.18 1.12 16.98
C LYS A 193 14.97 1.95 15.97
N ILE A 194 14.31 2.41 14.90
CA ILE A 194 14.93 3.21 13.85
C ILE A 194 15.29 4.61 14.35
N VAL A 195 14.42 5.27 15.14
CA VAL A 195 14.70 6.58 15.76
C VAL A 195 15.96 6.54 16.64
N LYS A 196 16.28 5.38 17.22
CA LYS A 196 17.49 5.18 18.05
C LYS A 196 18.73 4.76 17.25
N LYS A 197 18.58 4.48 15.96
CA LYS A 197 19.67 4.13 15.04
C LYS A 197 20.31 5.42 14.51
N ASP A 198 21.60 5.35 14.22
CA ASP A 198 22.29 6.41 13.49
C ASP A 198 22.07 6.22 11.99
N PHE A 199 21.42 7.17 11.33
CA PHE A 199 21.16 7.19 9.89
C PHE A 199 20.99 8.63 9.41
N THR A 200 21.14 8.87 8.11
CA THR A 200 20.86 10.20 7.52
C THR A 200 20.00 10.00 6.28
N GLY A 201 18.74 10.43 6.36
CA GLY A 201 17.76 10.25 5.29
C GLY A 201 16.34 10.18 5.86
N ILE A 202 15.52 9.28 5.35
CA ILE A 202 14.11 9.12 5.74
C ILE A 202 13.83 7.76 6.38
N SER A 203 13.05 7.78 7.46
CA SER A 203 12.34 6.62 7.99
C SER A 203 10.85 6.79 7.69
N PHE A 204 10.31 5.96 6.80
CA PHE A 204 8.93 6.08 6.31
C PHE A 204 8.09 4.90 6.79
N LEU A 205 7.12 5.18 7.66
CA LEU A 205 6.21 4.19 8.24
C LEU A 205 4.81 4.31 7.65
N ASN A 206 4.20 3.16 7.31
CA ASN A 206 2.76 3.04 7.09
C ASN A 206 2.09 2.21 8.19
N LEU A 207 1.07 2.77 8.85
CA LEU A 207 0.25 2.15 9.88
C LEU A 207 -1.09 1.68 9.29
N VAL A 208 -1.11 0.46 8.76
CA VAL A 208 -2.18 -0.04 7.88
C VAL A 208 -3.48 -0.45 8.59
N ASP A 209 -3.47 -0.70 9.90
CA ASP A 209 -4.63 -1.30 10.58
C ASP A 209 -5.87 -0.39 10.51
N PHE A 210 -5.67 0.95 10.51
CA PHE A 210 -6.75 1.94 10.34
C PHE A 210 -7.63 1.61 9.14
N ASP A 211 -6.99 1.28 8.04
CA ASP A 211 -7.63 1.01 6.77
C ASP A 211 -8.13 -0.45 6.69
N ALA A 212 -7.21 -1.41 6.88
CA ALA A 212 -7.45 -2.83 6.63
C ALA A 212 -8.35 -3.52 7.67
N LEU A 213 -8.30 -3.08 8.95
CA LEU A 213 -9.06 -3.70 10.02
C LEU A 213 -10.32 -2.92 10.39
N TYR A 214 -10.34 -1.61 10.17
CA TYR A 214 -11.43 -0.76 10.66
C TYR A 214 -12.18 0.00 9.56
N GLY A 215 -11.49 0.71 8.67
CA GLY A 215 -12.08 1.51 7.59
C GLY A 215 -12.95 0.68 6.64
N HIS A 216 -12.34 -0.28 5.94
CA HIS A 216 -13.06 -1.16 5.00
C HIS A 216 -14.16 -2.00 5.66
N ARG A 217 -14.01 -2.29 6.96
CA ARG A 217 -14.98 -3.08 7.74
C ARG A 217 -16.10 -2.22 8.34
N ARG A 218 -16.04 -0.89 8.16
CA ARG A 218 -16.97 0.07 8.74
C ARG A 218 -17.10 -0.08 10.27
N ASP A 219 -15.98 -0.39 10.92
CA ASP A 219 -15.91 -0.57 12.37
C ASP A 219 -15.52 0.75 13.05
N LYS A 220 -16.52 1.61 13.26
CA LYS A 220 -16.33 2.91 13.89
C LYS A 220 -15.71 2.82 15.30
N PRO A 221 -16.19 1.96 16.23
CA PRO A 221 -15.57 1.81 17.55
C PRO A 221 -14.11 1.35 17.49
N GLY A 222 -13.79 0.37 16.64
CA GLY A 222 -12.43 -0.12 16.45
C GLY A 222 -11.50 0.95 15.89
N TYR A 223 -11.94 1.70 14.87
CA TYR A 223 -11.17 2.81 14.30
C TYR A 223 -10.86 3.87 15.36
N ALA A 224 -11.86 4.28 16.15
CA ALA A 224 -11.68 5.27 17.20
C ALA A 224 -10.70 4.80 18.29
N GLN A 225 -10.71 3.50 18.64
CA GLN A 225 -9.76 2.95 19.59
C GLN A 225 -8.34 2.91 19.02
N ALA A 226 -8.17 2.49 17.76
CA ALA A 226 -6.86 2.47 17.10
C ALA A 226 -6.22 3.85 17.03
N ILE A 227 -7.02 4.93 16.87
CA ILE A 227 -6.51 6.31 16.87
C ILE A 227 -5.97 6.67 18.26
N LYS A 228 -6.67 6.29 19.33
CA LYS A 228 -6.19 6.50 20.71
C LYS A 228 -4.93 5.70 20.99
N ASP A 229 -4.89 4.44 20.59
CA ASP A 229 -3.72 3.59 20.78
C ASP A 229 -2.48 4.19 20.06
N PHE A 230 -2.66 4.77 18.87
CA PHE A 230 -1.60 5.51 18.17
C PHE A 230 -1.19 6.79 18.92
N ASP A 231 -2.16 7.60 19.34
CA ASP A 231 -1.91 8.85 20.09
C ASP A 231 -1.12 8.58 21.38
N ASP A 232 -1.47 7.53 22.12
CA ASP A 232 -0.78 7.09 23.34
C ASP A 232 0.71 6.72 23.11
N ARG A 233 1.11 6.42 21.87
CA ARG A 233 2.51 6.13 21.49
C ARG A 233 3.31 7.36 21.07
N LEU A 234 2.65 8.49 20.76
CA LEU A 234 3.34 9.71 20.32
C LEU A 234 4.27 10.34 21.39
N PRO A 235 3.93 10.35 22.69
CA PRO A 235 4.86 10.85 23.71
C PRO A 235 6.20 10.11 23.74
N GLU A 236 6.18 8.79 23.51
CA GLU A 236 7.40 7.98 23.41
C GLU A 236 8.26 8.45 22.23
N LEU A 237 7.66 8.61 21.06
CA LEU A 237 8.34 9.12 19.86
C LEU A 237 8.97 10.49 20.11
N PHE A 238 8.18 11.46 20.58
CA PHE A 238 8.64 12.83 20.77
C PHE A 238 9.77 12.93 21.80
N SER A 239 9.76 12.09 22.83
CA SER A 239 10.84 12.06 23.85
C SER A 239 12.19 11.54 23.32
N ASN A 240 12.21 10.87 22.17
CA ASN A 240 13.43 10.31 21.57
C ASN A 240 13.95 11.10 20.35
N LEU A 241 13.24 12.15 19.92
CA LEU A 241 13.68 13.00 18.81
C LEU A 241 14.87 13.89 19.22
N LYS A 242 15.79 14.10 18.27
CA LYS A 242 16.86 15.09 18.35
C LYS A 242 16.39 16.42 17.79
N GLU A 243 17.14 17.49 18.06
CA GLU A 243 16.85 18.84 17.56
C GLU A 243 16.86 18.94 16.03
N ASP A 244 17.60 18.07 15.34
CA ASP A 244 17.68 18.01 13.88
C ASP A 244 16.70 17.01 13.24
N ASP A 245 15.86 16.36 14.03
CA ASP A 245 14.81 15.47 13.51
C ASP A 245 13.54 16.25 13.13
N LEU A 246 12.89 15.80 12.05
CA LEU A 246 11.58 16.26 11.61
C LEU A 246 10.61 15.07 11.54
N VAL A 247 9.48 15.19 12.23
CA VAL A 247 8.36 14.24 12.12
C VAL A 247 7.27 14.84 11.25
N ILE A 248 6.82 14.07 10.26
CA ILE A 248 5.66 14.39 9.41
C ILE A 248 4.60 13.32 9.63
N ILE A 249 3.42 13.71 10.12
CA ILE A 249 2.27 12.82 10.29
C ILE A 249 1.20 13.21 9.26
N THR A 250 0.75 12.22 8.48
CA THR A 250 -0.23 12.42 7.41
C THR A 250 -1.02 11.14 7.12
N ALA A 251 -1.89 11.18 6.12
CA ALA A 251 -2.61 10.04 5.56
C ALA A 251 -2.47 10.06 4.02
N ASP A 252 -2.92 9.02 3.35
CA ASP A 252 -2.88 8.89 1.89
C ASP A 252 -4.26 8.98 1.23
N HIS A 253 -5.34 8.76 1.99
CA HIS A 253 -6.73 8.99 1.59
C HIS A 253 -7.65 8.94 2.82
N GLY A 254 -8.96 9.04 2.62
CA GLY A 254 -9.97 8.74 3.63
C GLY A 254 -10.44 7.29 3.56
N ASN A 255 -10.95 6.77 4.67
CA ASN A 255 -11.73 5.54 4.71
C ASN A 255 -12.78 5.60 5.83
N ASP A 256 -13.78 6.46 5.65
CA ASP A 256 -14.82 6.75 6.64
C ASP A 256 -15.54 5.46 7.10
N PRO A 257 -15.42 5.05 8.37
CA PRO A 257 -16.03 3.82 8.87
C PRO A 257 -17.57 3.92 8.99
N THR A 258 -18.17 5.05 8.63
CA THR A 258 -19.63 5.27 8.59
C THR A 258 -20.17 5.43 7.17
N ALA A 259 -19.30 5.49 6.16
CA ALA A 259 -19.73 5.61 4.77
C ALA A 259 -20.41 4.33 4.26
N PRO A 260 -21.30 4.44 3.26
CA PRO A 260 -21.83 3.28 2.56
C PRO A 260 -20.73 2.45 1.86
N GLY A 261 -21.04 1.19 1.56
CA GLY A 261 -20.11 0.27 0.89
C GLY A 261 -18.88 -0.04 1.74
N THR A 262 -17.79 -0.43 1.07
CA THR A 262 -16.55 -0.87 1.71
C THR A 262 -15.30 -0.22 1.10
N ASP A 263 -15.47 0.76 0.21
CA ASP A 263 -14.37 1.41 -0.52
C ASP A 263 -13.88 2.67 0.23
N HIS A 264 -12.70 3.18 -0.15
CA HIS A 264 -12.13 4.42 0.37
C HIS A 264 -13.03 5.63 0.11
N THR A 265 -12.79 6.71 0.85
CA THR A 265 -13.46 8.00 0.71
C THR A 265 -12.46 9.06 0.24
N ARG A 266 -12.88 9.91 -0.71
CA ARG A 266 -12.05 10.99 -1.24
C ARG A 266 -12.10 12.17 -0.27
N GLU A 267 -11.08 12.30 0.56
CA GLU A 267 -11.03 13.27 1.66
C GLU A 267 -9.75 14.10 1.61
N TYR A 268 -9.74 15.22 2.34
CA TYR A 268 -8.50 15.91 2.66
C TYR A 268 -7.71 15.09 3.68
N ILE A 269 -6.39 15.06 3.53
CA ILE A 269 -5.49 14.46 4.53
C ILE A 269 -4.96 15.52 5.51
N PRO A 270 -4.79 15.19 6.80
CA PRO A 270 -4.07 16.06 7.73
C PRO A 270 -2.57 16.08 7.38
N VAL A 271 -1.90 17.18 7.68
CA VAL A 271 -0.43 17.24 7.67
C VAL A 271 0.02 17.98 8.92
N ILE A 272 0.82 17.30 9.72
CA ILE A 272 1.43 17.85 10.92
C ILE A 272 2.94 17.67 10.78
N MET A 273 3.68 18.78 10.84
CA MET A 273 5.14 18.79 10.82
C MET A 273 5.66 19.29 12.15
N TYR A 274 6.50 18.49 12.82
CA TYR A 274 7.01 18.79 14.16
C TYR A 274 8.50 18.51 14.25
N SER A 275 9.23 19.40 14.91
CA SER A 275 10.62 19.21 15.30
C SER A 275 10.84 19.86 16.67
N PRO A 276 11.66 19.27 17.56
CA PRO A 276 12.05 19.91 18.83
C PRO A 276 12.68 21.30 18.66
N LYS A 277 13.30 21.54 17.49
CA LYS A 277 13.94 22.81 17.16
C LYS A 277 12.96 23.96 16.92
N PHE A 278 11.72 23.65 16.52
CA PHE A 278 10.72 24.69 16.24
C PHE A 278 10.41 25.50 17.49
N LYS A 279 10.40 26.84 17.35
CA LYS A 279 10.10 27.76 18.46
C LYS A 279 8.65 28.25 18.47
N GLY A 280 7.87 27.86 17.48
CA GLY A 280 6.45 28.14 17.38
C GLY A 280 5.76 27.20 16.39
N GLY A 281 4.49 27.49 16.10
CA GLY A 281 3.72 26.77 15.10
C GLY A 281 2.76 27.73 14.41
N HIS A 282 2.45 27.44 13.15
CA HIS A 282 1.43 28.14 12.38
C HIS A 282 0.72 27.15 11.47
N ALA A 283 -0.45 27.51 10.97
CA ALA A 283 -1.12 26.72 9.96
C ALA A 283 -0.39 26.87 8.63
N LEU A 284 -0.05 25.72 8.00
CA LEU A 284 0.41 25.71 6.62
C LEU A 284 -0.73 26.16 5.70
N GLU A 285 -0.37 26.82 4.60
CA GLU A 285 -1.34 27.08 3.54
C GLU A 285 -1.90 25.76 2.98
N SER A 286 -3.19 25.76 2.66
CA SER A 286 -3.81 24.65 1.95
C SER A 286 -3.10 24.39 0.62
N ASP A 287 -2.87 23.13 0.30
CA ASP A 287 -2.24 22.72 -0.96
C ASP A 287 -3.12 21.73 -1.72
N THR A 288 -2.99 21.79 -3.03
CA THR A 288 -3.81 21.07 -3.99
C THR A 288 -3.24 19.71 -4.37
N THR A 289 -2.07 19.35 -3.86
CA THR A 289 -1.40 18.07 -4.10
C THR A 289 -0.69 17.55 -2.85
N PHE A 290 -0.58 16.24 -2.69
CA PHE A 290 0.23 15.62 -1.64
C PHE A 290 1.74 15.74 -1.90
N SER A 291 2.15 15.99 -3.14
CA SER A 291 3.56 16.05 -3.56
C SER A 291 4.37 17.14 -2.86
N SER A 292 3.73 18.13 -2.24
CA SER A 292 4.43 19.13 -1.42
C SER A 292 5.13 18.52 -0.20
N ILE A 293 4.70 17.35 0.28
CA ILE A 293 5.44 16.58 1.29
C ILE A 293 6.76 16.10 0.71
N GLY A 294 6.73 15.39 -0.42
CA GLY A 294 7.92 14.93 -1.15
C GLY A 294 8.84 16.08 -1.55
N ALA A 295 8.29 17.21 -2.02
CA ALA A 295 9.07 18.41 -2.35
C ALA A 295 9.80 18.98 -1.12
N THR A 296 9.15 18.99 0.04
CA THR A 296 9.77 19.42 1.31
C THR A 296 10.91 18.49 1.72
N ILE A 297 10.72 17.17 1.58
CA ILE A 297 11.75 16.17 1.86
C ILE A 297 12.94 16.33 0.90
N ALA A 298 12.68 16.46 -0.40
CA ALA A 298 13.72 16.63 -1.42
C ALA A 298 14.55 17.91 -1.21
N ASP A 299 13.89 19.03 -0.88
CA ASP A 299 14.53 20.31 -0.56
C ASP A 299 15.44 20.19 0.67
N ASN A 300 14.99 19.47 1.72
CA ASN A 300 15.77 19.28 2.95
C ASN A 300 17.09 18.55 2.70
N PHE A 301 17.07 17.50 1.87
CA PHE A 301 18.25 16.71 1.52
C PHE A 301 18.99 17.21 0.28
N ASN A 302 18.53 18.33 -0.31
CA ASN A 302 19.11 18.92 -1.52
C ASN A 302 19.30 17.90 -2.65
N VAL A 303 18.30 17.03 -2.84
CA VAL A 303 18.21 16.12 -3.98
C VAL A 303 17.28 16.70 -5.05
N THR A 304 17.14 16.03 -6.19
CA THR A 304 16.25 16.48 -7.27
C THR A 304 14.83 16.70 -6.76
N LEU A 305 14.31 17.92 -6.94
CA LEU A 305 12.93 18.25 -6.61
C LEU A 305 11.96 17.51 -7.54
N PRO A 306 10.82 17.02 -7.03
CA PRO A 306 9.79 16.44 -7.87
C PRO A 306 9.17 17.49 -8.81
N GLU A 307 8.54 17.03 -9.89
CA GLU A 307 7.85 17.90 -10.85
C GLU A 307 6.62 18.60 -10.22
N PHE A 308 6.00 17.94 -9.23
CA PHE A 308 4.77 18.41 -8.57
C PHE A 308 5.02 18.79 -7.11
N GLY A 309 4.21 19.74 -6.62
CA GLY A 309 4.26 20.22 -5.24
C GLY A 309 5.21 21.40 -5.01
N LYS A 310 5.10 22.01 -3.83
CA LYS A 310 5.97 23.10 -3.34
C LYS A 310 6.56 22.71 -1.99
N SER A 311 7.83 23.04 -1.76
CA SER A 311 8.48 22.80 -0.46
C SER A 311 7.97 23.80 0.60
N TYR A 312 7.64 23.30 1.79
CA TYR A 312 7.36 24.11 2.98
C TYR A 312 8.60 24.38 3.82
N LEU A 313 9.79 23.88 3.44
CA LEU A 313 10.98 23.88 4.30
C LEU A 313 11.34 25.26 4.86
N LYS A 314 11.10 26.32 4.08
CA LYS A 314 11.36 27.72 4.48
C LYS A 314 10.39 28.27 5.53
N GLU A 315 9.22 27.65 5.65
CA GLU A 315 8.18 27.98 6.62
C GLU A 315 8.44 27.29 7.97
N LEU A 316 9.19 26.18 7.98
CA LEU A 316 9.51 25.37 9.16
C LEU A 316 10.55 26.07 10.07
N LYS A 317 10.09 26.71 11.16
CA LYS A 317 10.92 27.50 12.09
C LYS A 317 10.55 27.33 13.56
#